data_AF-A0A3A6PEI2-F1
#
_entry.id   AF-A0A3A6PEI2-F1
#
_cell.length_a   1.000
_cell.length_b   1.000
_cell.length_c   1.000
_cell.angle_alpha   90.00
_cell.angle_beta   90.00
_cell.angle_gamma   90.00
#
_symmetry.space_group_name_H-M   'P 1'
#
loop_
_entity.id
_entity.type
_entity.pdbx_description
1 polymer ?
#
loop_
_entity_poly.entity_id
_entity_poly.type
_entity_poly.pdbx_seq_one_letter_code
_entity_poly.pdbx_strand_id
1 'polypeptide(L)'
;MRKLALVFPGQGSQYVGMGKSLFDRYPSARAAIEEGSDVLGFDLRKLMQEGHPDELTRTENAQPALLAASVAAFRVYMEEIGVAPLYMAGHSLGEFTALTCAGAIAYADALRLVRRRGALMQEAAAEGTGTMCAIIGLSASAVKAACLEAEGNTRQSVAISNLNSPEQIVISGHGPAVERAASRLEQEGGRIAYLNVSAPFHSALMKPAAVQFGQELQAIRFGRFKWPVISNVTAKPYENPEEIAGCLSAQLTAPVRWSESLQYLSRMGVSAAVELGAKNVLTRLMKPNVPTIECYTLDTGGDVESVREGLAAEMALQQRTNARQNVVTLCVAAAVCTRNRNDSLSEYEQGFVEPYRQLQRLQEQLDEAGEGAMPSPQQAEEALNLLRGMLETKKVPEAERRERFRSILEKSGTEAQYPQFANV
;
A
#
# COMPACT_ATOMS: atom_id res chain seq x y z
N MET A 1 7.09 2.57 19.76
CA MET A 1 7.01 1.88 18.46
C MET A 1 7.55 2.83 17.41
N ARG A 2 8.50 2.40 16.56
CA ARG A 2 8.79 3.20 15.36
C ARG A 2 7.52 3.29 14.52
N LYS A 3 7.28 4.45 13.93
CA LYS A 3 6.20 4.59 12.96
C LYS A 3 6.70 4.00 11.65
N LEU A 4 6.01 2.98 11.16
CA LEU A 4 6.40 2.22 9.97
C LEU A 4 5.70 2.76 8.72
N ALA A 5 6.37 2.72 7.58
CA ALA A 5 5.73 2.80 6.27
C ALA A 5 5.96 1.52 5.46
N LEU A 6 4.97 1.10 4.66
CA LEU A 6 5.20 0.09 3.62
C LEU A 6 5.33 0.80 2.27
N VAL A 7 6.40 0.48 1.54
CA VAL A 7 6.66 1.10 0.24
C VAL A 7 6.70 0.06 -0.88
N PHE A 8 6.18 0.42 -2.05
CA PHE A 8 6.01 -0.53 -3.15
C PHE A 8 6.75 -0.05 -4.42
N PRO A 9 7.63 -0.88 -5.01
CA PRO A 9 8.40 -0.50 -6.18
C PRO A 9 7.54 -0.38 -7.43
N GLY A 10 8.05 0.38 -8.40
CA GLY A 10 7.48 0.52 -9.73
C GLY A 10 8.30 -0.15 -10.83
N GLN A 11 7.98 0.20 -12.07
CA GLN A 11 8.65 -0.28 -13.29
C GLN A 11 10.15 0.03 -13.27
N GLY A 12 10.96 -0.91 -13.78
CA GLY A 12 12.42 -0.95 -13.67
C GLY A 12 12.91 -1.95 -12.61
N SER A 13 12.04 -2.32 -11.68
CA SER A 13 12.38 -3.27 -10.61
C SER A 13 12.18 -4.73 -11.02
N GLN A 14 11.46 -4.99 -12.11
CA GLN A 14 11.19 -6.34 -12.59
C GLN A 14 12.47 -7.10 -12.97
N TYR A 15 12.44 -8.41 -12.78
CA TYR A 15 13.46 -9.34 -13.23
C TYR A 15 12.85 -10.74 -13.40
N VAL A 16 13.39 -11.53 -14.32
CA VAL A 16 12.96 -12.93 -14.50
C VAL A 16 13.36 -13.72 -13.26
N GLY A 17 12.41 -14.41 -12.66
CA GLY A 17 12.56 -15.11 -11.37
C GLY A 17 11.92 -14.39 -10.18
N MET A 18 11.44 -13.15 -10.36
CA MET A 18 10.82 -12.40 -9.25
C MET A 18 9.58 -13.12 -8.71
N GLY A 19 9.37 -13.03 -7.39
CA GLY A 19 8.27 -13.69 -6.70
C GLY A 19 8.37 -15.22 -6.58
N LYS A 20 9.32 -15.88 -7.27
CA LYS A 20 9.48 -17.35 -7.22
C LYS A 20 9.78 -17.85 -5.82
N SER A 21 10.73 -17.21 -5.13
CA SER A 21 11.13 -17.62 -3.77
C SER A 21 9.96 -17.58 -2.79
N LEU A 22 9.11 -16.56 -2.87
CA LEU A 22 7.93 -16.42 -2.02
C LEU A 22 6.83 -17.41 -2.44
N PHE A 23 6.58 -17.56 -3.73
CA PHE A 23 5.62 -18.52 -4.29
C PHE A 23 5.89 -19.97 -3.83
N ASP A 24 7.16 -20.37 -3.84
CA ASP A 24 7.56 -21.73 -3.47
C ASP A 24 7.39 -22.01 -1.97
N ARG A 25 7.50 -20.98 -1.11
CA ARG A 25 7.54 -21.13 0.35
C ARG A 25 6.23 -20.79 1.05
N TYR A 26 5.45 -19.84 0.55
CA TYR A 26 4.29 -19.28 1.25
C TYR A 26 3.00 -19.49 0.44
N PRO A 27 1.99 -20.19 0.99
CA PRO A 27 0.71 -20.40 0.33
C PRO A 27 -0.01 -19.10 -0.10
N SER A 28 0.14 -18.02 0.67
CA SER A 28 -0.50 -16.74 0.40
C SER A 28 0.10 -15.99 -0.78
N ALA A 29 1.43 -16.08 -0.95
CA ALA A 29 2.13 -15.61 -2.13
C ALA A 29 1.74 -16.41 -3.37
N ARG A 30 1.63 -17.73 -3.24
CA ARG A 30 1.13 -18.62 -4.31
C ARG A 30 -0.26 -18.21 -4.77
N ALA A 31 -1.19 -18.07 -3.83
CA ALA A 31 -2.56 -17.65 -4.12
C ALA A 31 -2.62 -16.27 -4.82
N ALA A 32 -1.79 -15.30 -4.42
CA ALA A 32 -1.75 -13.99 -5.07
C ALA A 32 -1.31 -14.04 -6.54
N ILE A 33 -0.33 -14.87 -6.86
CA ILE A 33 0.20 -14.99 -8.22
C ILE A 33 -0.73 -15.83 -9.11
N GLU A 34 -1.33 -16.89 -8.56
CA GLU A 34 -2.33 -17.72 -9.24
C GLU A 34 -3.59 -16.91 -9.54
N GLU A 35 -4.12 -16.17 -8.55
CA GLU A 35 -5.24 -15.23 -8.75
C GLU A 35 -4.92 -14.20 -9.85
N GLY A 36 -3.67 -13.71 -9.91
CA GLY A 36 -3.21 -12.83 -10.97
C GLY A 36 -3.28 -13.45 -12.36
N SER A 37 -2.94 -14.74 -12.48
CA SER A 37 -3.01 -15.47 -13.75
C SER A 37 -4.47 -15.69 -14.18
N ASP A 38 -5.33 -16.08 -13.24
CA ASP A 38 -6.75 -16.31 -13.47
C ASP A 38 -7.48 -15.04 -13.93
N VAL A 39 -7.25 -13.92 -13.23
CA VAL A 39 -7.87 -12.62 -13.52
C VAL A 39 -7.49 -12.10 -14.90
N LEU A 40 -6.23 -12.29 -15.30
CA LEU A 40 -5.68 -11.76 -16.54
C LEU A 40 -5.85 -12.71 -17.74
N GLY A 41 -6.20 -13.98 -17.50
CA GLY A 41 -6.42 -15.00 -18.53
C GLY A 41 -5.14 -15.49 -19.21
N PHE A 42 -3.98 -15.33 -18.58
CA PHE A 42 -2.71 -15.88 -19.06
C PHE A 42 -1.79 -16.24 -17.89
N ASP A 43 -0.77 -17.08 -18.15
CA ASP A 43 0.16 -17.57 -17.14
C ASP A 43 1.15 -16.47 -16.69
N LEU A 44 0.69 -15.61 -15.77
CA LEU A 44 1.47 -14.53 -15.18
C LEU A 44 2.66 -15.08 -14.41
N ARG A 45 2.48 -16.22 -13.73
CA ARG A 45 3.55 -16.93 -13.03
C ARG A 45 4.70 -17.26 -13.98
N LYS A 46 4.42 -17.91 -15.11
CA LYS A 46 5.43 -18.29 -16.10
C LYS A 46 6.13 -17.06 -16.66
N LEU A 47 5.39 -16.00 -17.00
CA LEU A 47 5.97 -14.74 -17.45
C LEU A 47 6.97 -14.15 -16.43
N MET A 48 6.60 -14.16 -15.14
CA MET A 48 7.45 -13.64 -14.06
C MET A 48 8.68 -14.51 -13.78
N GLN A 49 8.51 -15.84 -13.75
CA GLN A 49 9.52 -16.76 -13.23
C GLN A 49 10.44 -17.32 -14.32
N GLU A 50 9.94 -17.45 -15.54
CA GLU A 50 10.57 -18.20 -16.64
C GLU A 50 10.52 -17.45 -17.99
N GLY A 51 9.82 -16.31 -18.05
CA GLY A 51 9.59 -15.55 -19.28
C GLY A 51 10.86 -14.90 -19.85
N HIS A 52 10.78 -14.43 -21.10
CA HIS A 52 11.87 -13.68 -21.69
C HIS A 52 11.95 -12.27 -21.06
N PRO A 53 13.15 -11.76 -20.72
CA PRO A 53 13.30 -10.43 -20.12
C PRO A 53 12.62 -9.30 -20.90
N ASP A 54 12.69 -9.34 -22.24
CA ASP A 54 12.05 -8.33 -23.10
C ASP A 54 10.53 -8.42 -23.07
N GLU A 55 9.97 -9.64 -22.97
CA GLU A 55 8.52 -9.84 -22.87
C GLU A 55 8.01 -9.34 -21.52
N LEU A 56 8.71 -9.67 -20.43
CA LEU A 56 8.39 -9.17 -19.09
C LEU A 56 8.52 -7.64 -18.99
N THR A 57 9.45 -7.04 -19.75
CA THR A 57 9.73 -5.60 -19.70
C THR A 57 8.74 -4.76 -20.53
N ARG A 58 7.93 -5.38 -21.40
CA ARG A 58 6.80 -4.68 -22.04
C ARG A 58 5.90 -4.08 -20.96
N THR A 59 5.58 -2.80 -21.08
CA THR A 59 4.90 -2.03 -20.03
C THR A 59 3.56 -2.66 -19.61
N GLU A 60 2.78 -3.17 -20.56
CA GLU A 60 1.52 -3.89 -20.30
C GLU A 60 1.69 -5.19 -19.49
N ASN A 61 2.88 -5.80 -19.53
CA ASN A 61 3.23 -7.03 -18.84
C ASN A 61 3.93 -6.75 -17.50
N ALA A 62 4.87 -5.79 -17.49
CA ALA A 62 5.65 -5.42 -16.32
C ALA A 62 4.77 -4.91 -15.18
N GLN A 63 3.77 -4.06 -15.49
CA GLN A 63 2.92 -3.46 -14.46
C GLN A 63 2.09 -4.48 -13.66
N PRO A 64 1.30 -5.38 -14.29
CA PRO A 64 0.59 -6.41 -13.53
C PRO A 64 1.52 -7.40 -12.83
N ALA A 65 2.66 -7.73 -13.44
CA ALA A 65 3.65 -8.63 -12.84
C ALA A 65 4.27 -8.04 -11.55
N LEU A 66 4.60 -6.75 -11.54
CA LEU A 66 5.12 -6.04 -10.37
C LEU A 66 4.07 -5.84 -9.28
N LEU A 67 2.81 -5.56 -9.68
CA LEU A 67 1.68 -5.51 -8.75
C LEU A 67 1.53 -6.87 -8.05
N ALA A 68 1.48 -7.97 -8.80
CA ALA A 68 1.32 -9.31 -8.25
C ALA A 68 2.48 -9.74 -7.34
N ALA A 69 3.73 -9.46 -7.74
CA ALA A 69 4.90 -9.72 -6.90
C ALA A 69 4.83 -8.95 -5.57
N SER A 70 4.46 -7.67 -5.62
CA SER A 70 4.38 -6.82 -4.44
C SER A 70 3.20 -7.18 -3.53
N VAL A 71 2.05 -7.59 -4.08
CA VAL A 71 0.90 -8.11 -3.32
C VAL A 71 1.26 -9.44 -2.65
N ALA A 72 1.99 -10.33 -3.34
CA ALA A 72 2.50 -11.56 -2.76
C ALA A 72 3.45 -11.26 -1.56
N ALA A 73 4.39 -10.34 -1.74
CA ALA A 73 5.27 -9.88 -0.65
C ALA A 73 4.49 -9.25 0.51
N PHE A 74 3.43 -8.48 0.23
CA PHE A 74 2.55 -7.91 1.25
C PHE A 74 1.77 -8.97 2.02
N ARG A 75 1.20 -9.98 1.36
CA ARG A 75 0.48 -11.07 2.04
C ARG A 75 1.42 -11.83 2.98
N VAL A 76 2.64 -12.17 2.52
CA VAL A 76 3.67 -12.80 3.36
C VAL A 76 4.08 -11.89 4.52
N TYR A 77 4.29 -10.60 4.26
CA TYR A 77 4.60 -9.63 5.31
C TYR A 77 3.52 -9.61 6.40
N MET A 78 2.25 -9.59 6.01
CA MET A 78 1.14 -9.58 6.96
C MET A 78 1.02 -10.87 7.78
N GLU A 79 1.38 -12.02 7.19
CA GLU A 79 1.35 -13.33 7.86
C GLU A 79 2.52 -13.52 8.83
N GLU A 80 3.74 -13.19 8.40
CA GLU A 80 4.96 -13.53 9.13
C GLU A 80 5.40 -12.43 10.10
N ILE A 81 5.05 -11.17 9.81
CA ILE A 81 5.53 -9.99 10.54
C ILE A 81 4.36 -9.19 11.11
N GLY A 82 3.36 -8.89 10.29
CA GLY A 82 2.07 -8.34 10.70
C GLY A 82 2.08 -6.93 11.28
N VAL A 83 3.24 -6.25 11.36
CA VAL A 83 3.34 -4.91 11.95
C VAL A 83 2.55 -3.91 11.09
N ALA A 84 1.56 -3.25 11.69
CA ALA A 84 0.70 -2.33 10.94
C ALA A 84 1.47 -1.06 10.53
N PRO A 85 1.44 -0.65 9.25
CA PRO A 85 2.00 0.63 8.86
C PRO A 85 1.18 1.81 9.36
N LEU A 86 1.85 2.95 9.51
CA LEU A 86 1.19 4.25 9.63
C LEU A 86 0.81 4.82 8.26
N TYR A 87 1.62 4.54 7.24
CA TYR A 87 1.42 5.00 5.86
C TYR A 87 1.83 3.94 4.85
N MET A 88 1.21 3.98 3.68
CA MET A 88 1.68 3.27 2.50
C MET A 88 2.06 4.27 1.41
N ALA A 89 3.05 3.94 0.60
CA ALA A 89 3.41 4.72 -0.58
C ALA A 89 3.94 3.79 -1.66
N GLY A 90 3.88 4.20 -2.91
CA GLY A 90 4.56 3.45 -3.95
C GLY A 90 4.96 4.33 -5.11
N HIS A 91 5.96 3.87 -5.86
CA HIS A 91 6.54 4.66 -6.93
C HIS A 91 5.87 4.34 -8.27
N SER A 92 5.18 5.32 -8.86
CA SER A 92 4.41 5.20 -10.10
C SER A 92 3.41 4.03 -10.03
N LEU A 93 3.70 2.90 -10.67
CA LEU A 93 2.91 1.67 -10.56
C LEU A 93 2.73 1.24 -9.10
N GLY A 94 3.74 1.39 -8.25
CA GLY A 94 3.64 1.03 -6.85
C GLY A 94 2.53 1.75 -6.09
N GLU A 95 2.05 2.90 -6.56
CA GLU A 95 0.90 3.59 -5.97
C GLU A 95 -0.39 2.76 -6.10
N PHE A 96 -0.57 2.04 -7.21
CA PHE A 96 -1.69 1.08 -7.38
C PHE A 96 -1.55 -0.09 -6.41
N THR A 97 -0.32 -0.59 -6.21
CA THR A 97 -0.05 -1.63 -5.21
C THR A 97 -0.40 -1.13 -3.81
N ALA A 98 0.02 0.07 -3.44
CA ALA A 98 -0.28 0.67 -2.14
C ALA A 98 -1.79 0.80 -1.91
N LEU A 99 -2.53 1.30 -2.91
CA LEU A 99 -3.99 1.38 -2.86
C LEU A 99 -4.65 -0.01 -2.74
N THR A 100 -4.12 -1.01 -3.44
CA THR A 100 -4.62 -2.39 -3.39
C THR A 100 -4.40 -3.01 -2.01
N CYS A 101 -3.17 -2.95 -1.50
CA CYS A 101 -2.82 -3.49 -0.18
C CYS A 101 -3.52 -2.74 0.96
N ALA A 102 -3.85 -1.46 0.76
CA ALA A 102 -4.64 -0.68 1.70
C ALA A 102 -6.15 -0.98 1.63
N GLY A 103 -6.61 -1.76 0.64
CA GLY A 103 -8.02 -2.12 0.46
C GLY A 103 -8.86 -1.08 -0.30
N ALA A 104 -8.23 -0.04 -0.86
CA ALA A 104 -8.94 0.99 -1.63
C ALA A 104 -9.46 0.47 -2.98
N ILE A 105 -8.81 -0.54 -3.54
CA ILE A 105 -9.16 -1.15 -4.82
C ILE A 105 -9.06 -2.67 -4.69
N ALA A 106 -10.02 -3.40 -5.27
CA ALA A 106 -9.97 -4.84 -5.33
C ALA A 106 -8.77 -5.30 -6.19
N TYR A 107 -8.06 -6.34 -5.76
CA TYR A 107 -6.84 -6.80 -6.44
C TYR A 107 -7.09 -7.20 -7.89
N ALA A 108 -8.21 -7.88 -8.18
CA ALA A 108 -8.60 -8.23 -9.54
C ALA A 108 -8.80 -7.01 -10.45
N ASP A 109 -9.38 -5.93 -9.93
CA ASP A 109 -9.58 -4.69 -10.68
C ASP A 109 -8.26 -3.95 -10.86
N ALA A 110 -7.41 -3.93 -9.83
CA ALA A 110 -6.08 -3.35 -9.92
C ALA A 110 -5.23 -4.03 -11.01
N LEU A 111 -5.24 -5.36 -11.10
CA LEU A 111 -4.55 -6.13 -12.15
C LEU A 111 -5.00 -5.73 -13.57
N ARG A 112 -6.33 -5.65 -13.79
CA ARG A 112 -6.90 -5.25 -15.09
C ARG A 112 -6.53 -3.81 -15.43
N LEU A 113 -6.66 -2.90 -14.46
CA LEU A 113 -6.33 -1.49 -14.63
C LEU A 113 -4.85 -1.28 -14.95
N VAL A 114 -3.93 -1.89 -14.21
CA VAL A 114 -2.50 -1.65 -14.44
C VAL A 114 -2.02 -2.28 -15.75
N ARG A 115 -2.62 -3.40 -16.17
CA ARG A 115 -2.39 -3.94 -17.52
C ARG A 115 -2.89 -2.97 -18.58
N ARG A 116 -4.12 -2.45 -18.44
CA ARG A 116 -4.69 -1.47 -19.38
C ARG A 116 -3.90 -0.17 -19.39
N ARG A 117 -3.47 0.32 -18.24
CA ARG A 117 -2.56 1.47 -18.07
C ARG A 117 -1.27 1.25 -18.86
N GLY A 118 -0.65 0.08 -18.70
CA GLY A 118 0.58 -0.25 -19.42
C GLY A 118 0.38 -0.32 -20.94
N ALA A 119 -0.73 -0.89 -21.41
CA ALA A 119 -1.08 -0.90 -22.84
C ALA A 119 -1.29 0.51 -23.39
N LEU A 120 -2.10 1.35 -22.72
CA LEU A 120 -2.35 2.73 -23.14
C LEU A 120 -1.07 3.58 -23.17
N MET A 121 -0.19 3.41 -22.18
CA MET A 121 1.11 4.10 -22.15
C MET A 121 2.03 3.64 -23.29
N GLN A 122 1.94 2.38 -23.69
CA GLN A 122 2.71 1.83 -24.80
C GLN A 122 2.14 2.27 -26.16
N GLU A 123 0.82 2.30 -26.32
CA GLU A 123 0.12 2.86 -27.49
C GLU A 123 0.48 4.33 -27.71
N ALA A 124 0.46 5.14 -26.65
CA ALA A 124 0.85 6.56 -26.71
C ALA A 124 2.33 6.77 -27.09
N ALA A 125 3.17 5.74 -26.93
CA ALA A 125 4.58 5.79 -27.29
C ALA A 125 4.90 5.22 -28.67
N ALA A 126 3.95 4.51 -29.30
CA ALA A 126 4.13 3.90 -30.62
C ALA A 126 4.36 4.95 -31.74
N GLU A 127 4.12 6.24 -31.46
CA GLU A 127 4.55 7.35 -32.31
C GLU A 127 6.08 7.48 -32.40
N GLY A 128 6.85 6.77 -31.56
CA GLY A 128 8.31 6.63 -31.65
C GLY A 128 9.09 7.90 -31.33
N THR A 129 8.45 8.89 -30.71
CA THR A 129 9.00 10.25 -30.59
C THR A 129 9.61 10.57 -29.24
N GLY A 130 9.52 9.69 -28.22
CA GLY A 130 9.87 10.05 -26.85
C GLY A 130 10.81 9.11 -26.11
N THR A 131 11.47 9.64 -25.09
CA THR A 131 12.43 8.90 -24.25
C THR A 131 12.41 9.41 -22.81
N MET A 132 13.13 8.73 -21.91
CA MET A 132 13.36 9.15 -20.54
C MET A 132 14.85 9.12 -20.21
N CYS A 133 15.31 10.10 -19.43
CA CYS A 133 16.70 10.21 -19.03
C CYS A 133 16.81 10.58 -17.55
N ALA A 134 17.59 9.81 -16.80
CA ALA A 134 18.00 10.17 -15.45
C ALA A 134 19.18 11.16 -15.49
N ILE A 135 19.07 12.20 -14.67
CA ILE A 135 20.06 13.23 -14.43
C ILE A 135 20.50 13.10 -12.97
N ILE A 136 21.80 12.90 -12.76
CA ILE A 136 22.36 12.64 -11.43
C ILE A 136 23.40 13.72 -11.07
N GLY A 137 23.28 14.29 -9.87
CA GLY A 137 24.22 15.25 -9.31
C GLY A 137 23.86 16.72 -9.55
N LEU A 138 22.66 17.01 -10.07
CA LEU A 138 22.16 18.36 -10.29
C LEU A 138 20.81 18.57 -9.59
N SER A 139 20.52 19.83 -9.25
CA SER A 139 19.30 20.21 -8.55
C SER A 139 18.08 20.25 -9.47
N ALA A 140 16.88 20.12 -8.88
CA ALA A 140 15.62 20.22 -9.63
C ALA A 140 15.44 21.57 -10.33
N SER A 141 15.98 22.65 -9.78
CA SER A 141 15.94 23.97 -10.42
C SER A 141 16.81 24.03 -11.67
N ALA A 142 18.02 23.48 -11.64
CA ALA A 142 18.90 23.40 -12.80
C ALA A 142 18.28 22.54 -13.91
N VAL A 143 17.77 21.35 -13.56
CA VAL A 143 17.10 20.46 -14.51
C VAL A 143 15.87 21.11 -15.13
N LYS A 144 15.06 21.82 -14.33
CA LYS A 144 13.88 22.54 -14.84
C LYS A 144 14.27 23.66 -15.80
N ALA A 145 15.32 24.42 -15.50
CA ALA A 145 15.81 25.48 -16.39
C ALA A 145 16.28 24.90 -17.74
N ALA A 146 17.04 23.80 -17.73
CA ALA A 146 17.47 23.11 -18.94
C ALA A 146 16.30 22.55 -19.77
N CYS A 147 15.26 22.02 -19.13
CA CYS A 147 14.04 21.59 -19.83
C CYS A 147 13.36 22.76 -20.56
N LEU A 148 13.17 23.90 -19.87
CA LEU A 148 12.55 25.09 -20.47
C LEU A 148 13.35 25.63 -21.65
N GLU A 149 14.69 25.65 -21.54
CA GLU A 149 15.59 26.05 -22.63
C GLU A 149 15.47 25.06 -23.82
N ALA A 150 15.43 23.76 -23.53
CA ALA A 150 15.35 22.72 -24.55
C ALA A 150 14.01 22.69 -25.31
N GLU A 151 12.89 23.02 -24.65
CA GLU A 151 11.59 23.17 -25.32
C GLU A 151 11.63 24.35 -26.31
N GLY A 152 12.12 25.52 -25.87
CA GLY A 152 12.29 26.71 -26.71
C GLY A 152 11.07 26.99 -27.62
N ASN A 153 11.32 27.26 -28.90
CA ASN A 153 10.27 27.42 -29.92
C ASN A 153 10.03 26.14 -30.76
N THR A 154 10.49 24.97 -30.29
CA THR A 154 10.58 23.75 -31.13
C THR A 154 9.29 22.95 -31.22
N ARG A 155 8.25 23.30 -30.44
CA ARG A 155 7.02 22.51 -30.21
C ARG A 155 7.29 21.09 -29.68
N GLN A 156 8.52 20.78 -29.25
CA GLN A 156 8.88 19.52 -28.64
C GLN A 156 8.89 19.70 -27.12
N SER A 157 8.07 18.94 -26.41
CA SER A 157 8.00 18.98 -24.95
C SER A 157 9.07 18.12 -24.29
N VAL A 158 9.63 18.61 -23.18
CA VAL A 158 10.44 17.88 -22.20
C VAL A 158 10.17 18.44 -20.80
N ALA A 159 9.97 17.57 -19.82
CA ALA A 159 9.73 17.97 -18.44
C ALA A 159 10.31 16.97 -17.46
N ILE A 160 10.43 17.39 -16.19
CA ILE A 160 10.73 16.49 -15.08
C ILE A 160 9.58 15.49 -14.93
N SER A 161 9.91 14.21 -14.98
CA SER A 161 9.00 13.07 -14.85
C SER A 161 9.09 12.42 -13.47
N ASN A 162 10.26 12.46 -12.82
CA ASN A 162 10.45 11.89 -11.49
C ASN A 162 11.41 12.75 -10.66
N LEU A 163 11.00 13.08 -9.44
CA LEU A 163 11.86 13.65 -8.40
C LEU A 163 12.22 12.51 -7.44
N ASN A 164 13.22 11.69 -7.79
CA ASN A 164 13.55 10.47 -7.04
C ASN A 164 14.36 10.75 -5.78
N SER A 165 15.28 11.72 -5.83
CA SER A 165 16.03 12.22 -4.69
C SER A 165 16.49 13.66 -4.94
N PRO A 166 17.10 14.35 -3.96
CA PRO A 166 17.64 15.69 -4.17
C PRO A 166 18.63 15.79 -5.35
N GLU A 167 19.30 14.68 -5.68
CA GLU A 167 20.33 14.62 -6.71
C GLU A 167 19.99 13.68 -7.87
N GLN A 168 18.89 12.92 -7.81
CA GLN A 168 18.47 12.01 -8.89
C GLN A 168 17.09 12.42 -9.40
N ILE A 169 17.07 12.98 -10.60
CA ILE A 169 15.87 13.47 -11.27
C ILE A 169 15.75 12.75 -12.61
N VAL A 170 14.53 12.47 -13.06
CA VAL A 170 14.30 11.94 -14.40
C VAL A 170 13.53 12.99 -15.20
N ILE A 171 13.95 13.17 -16.45
CA ILE A 171 13.24 13.96 -17.45
C ILE A 171 12.67 13.03 -18.51
N SER A 172 11.56 13.44 -19.11
CA SER A 172 10.97 12.72 -20.23
C SER A 172 10.22 13.66 -21.17
N GLY A 173 10.01 13.21 -22.39
CA GLY A 173 9.35 13.98 -23.43
C GLY A 173 9.81 13.50 -24.79
N HIS A 174 9.83 14.41 -25.77
CA HIS A 174 10.31 14.11 -27.10
C HIS A 174 11.82 13.85 -27.08
N GLY A 175 12.28 12.81 -27.77
CA GLY A 175 13.68 12.38 -27.85
C GLY A 175 14.65 13.55 -28.09
N PRO A 176 14.47 14.33 -29.17
CA PRO A 176 15.36 15.46 -29.45
C PRO A 176 15.37 16.55 -28.36
N ALA A 177 14.25 16.75 -27.64
CA ALA A 177 14.19 17.73 -26.56
C ALA A 177 14.85 17.20 -25.28
N VAL A 178 14.69 15.92 -24.98
CA VAL A 178 15.40 15.23 -23.90
C VAL A 178 16.90 15.26 -24.16
N GLU A 179 17.34 14.97 -25.38
CA GLU A 179 18.76 15.01 -25.78
C GLU A 179 19.37 16.40 -25.58
N ARG A 180 18.70 17.47 -26.04
CA ARG A 180 19.18 18.85 -25.82
C ARG A 180 19.31 19.18 -24.33
N ALA A 181 18.29 18.85 -23.53
CA ALA A 181 18.34 19.09 -22.09
C ALA A 181 19.46 18.27 -21.43
N ALA A 182 19.60 16.99 -21.80
CA ALA A 182 20.63 16.10 -21.27
C ALA A 182 22.04 16.58 -21.61
N SER A 183 22.31 16.96 -22.87
CA SER A 183 23.61 17.49 -23.28
C SER A 183 23.96 18.79 -22.55
N ARG A 184 22.98 19.68 -22.33
CA ARG A 184 23.20 20.90 -21.55
C ARG A 184 23.53 20.58 -20.09
N LEU A 185 22.80 19.66 -19.47
CA LEU A 185 23.01 19.25 -18.08
C LEU A 185 24.34 18.49 -17.90
N GLU A 186 24.78 17.73 -18.90
CA GLU A 186 26.09 17.08 -18.91
C GLU A 186 27.23 18.11 -18.90
N GLN A 187 27.11 19.19 -19.66
CA GLN A 187 28.07 20.31 -19.67
C GLN A 187 28.13 21.03 -18.32
N GLU A 188 27.06 21.00 -17.52
CA GLU A 188 27.00 21.53 -16.15
C GLU A 188 27.51 20.54 -15.10
N GLY A 189 28.03 19.38 -15.51
CA GLY A 189 28.61 18.36 -14.63
C GLY A 189 27.64 17.28 -14.17
N GLY A 190 26.42 17.25 -14.70
CA GLY A 190 25.45 16.18 -14.43
C GLY A 190 25.84 14.87 -15.10
N ARG A 191 25.61 13.74 -14.41
CA ARG A 191 25.74 12.41 -15.03
C ARG A 191 24.42 12.02 -15.67
N ILE A 192 24.49 11.56 -16.91
CA ILE A 192 23.33 11.27 -17.77
C ILE A 192 23.18 9.76 -17.94
N ALA A 193 21.98 9.22 -17.74
CA ALA A 193 21.66 7.82 -18.00
C ALA A 193 20.28 7.68 -18.65
N TYR A 194 20.24 7.25 -19.90
CA TYR A 194 18.99 6.94 -20.59
C TYR A 194 18.35 5.69 -20.00
N LEU A 195 17.04 5.74 -19.78
CA LEU A 195 16.29 4.62 -19.24
C LEU A 195 15.87 3.69 -20.37
N ASN A 196 16.04 2.38 -20.17
CA ASN A 196 15.52 1.37 -21.09
C ASN A 196 14.01 1.19 -20.90
N VAL A 197 13.23 2.15 -21.41
CA VAL A 197 11.78 2.19 -21.32
C VAL A 197 11.20 2.45 -22.70
N SER A 198 9.98 1.96 -22.93
CA SER A 198 9.32 2.03 -24.22
C SER A 198 8.63 3.37 -24.50
N ALA A 199 8.68 4.34 -23.57
CA ALA A 199 7.81 5.51 -23.61
C ALA A 199 8.27 6.66 -22.69
N PRO A 200 7.89 7.92 -23.00
CA PRO A 200 8.16 9.10 -22.17
C PRO A 200 7.12 9.24 -21.03
N PHE A 201 7.17 8.34 -20.05
CA PHE A 201 6.19 8.31 -18.95
C PHE A 201 6.19 9.59 -18.12
N HIS A 202 5.04 9.94 -17.53
CA HIS A 202 4.90 11.14 -16.66
C HIS A 202 5.24 12.45 -17.39
N SER A 203 4.82 12.54 -18.66
CA SER A 203 4.98 13.74 -19.50
C SER A 203 3.69 14.12 -20.21
N ALA A 204 3.68 15.30 -20.82
CA ALA A 204 2.57 15.77 -21.65
C ALA A 204 2.23 14.81 -22.82
N LEU A 205 3.19 14.00 -23.28
CA LEU A 205 2.97 12.99 -24.33
C LEU A 205 2.04 11.86 -23.90
N MET A 206 1.86 11.66 -22.59
CA MET A 206 0.93 10.66 -22.06
C MET A 206 -0.51 11.17 -21.97
N LYS A 207 -0.81 12.40 -22.40
CA LYS A 207 -2.17 12.97 -22.31
C LYS A 207 -3.25 12.13 -23.01
N PRO A 208 -3.02 11.55 -24.21
CA PRO A 208 -4.00 10.65 -24.83
C PRO A 208 -4.28 9.40 -23.97
N ALA A 209 -3.23 8.80 -23.41
CA ALA A 209 -3.36 7.66 -22.49
C ALA A 209 -4.08 8.05 -21.21
N ALA A 210 -3.80 9.23 -20.64
CA ALA A 210 -4.45 9.73 -19.43
C ALA A 210 -5.96 9.94 -19.61
N VAL A 211 -6.41 10.45 -20.76
CA VAL A 211 -7.83 10.62 -21.06
C VAL A 211 -8.55 9.27 -21.12
N GLN A 212 -8.00 8.31 -21.85
CA GLN A 212 -8.59 6.97 -21.97
C GLN A 212 -8.57 6.24 -20.62
N PHE A 213 -7.45 6.31 -19.90
CA PHE A 213 -7.32 5.66 -18.60
C PHE A 213 -8.23 6.30 -17.55
N GLY A 214 -8.46 7.61 -17.62
CA GLY A 214 -9.45 8.30 -16.79
C GLY A 214 -10.85 7.71 -16.94
N GLN A 215 -11.25 7.28 -18.13
CA GLN A 215 -12.55 6.62 -18.36
C GLN A 215 -12.62 5.25 -17.68
N GLU A 216 -11.56 4.45 -17.77
CA GLU A 216 -11.45 3.15 -17.10
C GLU A 216 -11.54 3.31 -15.57
N LEU A 217 -10.86 4.33 -15.02
CA LEU A 217 -10.89 4.62 -13.59
C LEU A 217 -12.28 4.99 -13.07
N GLN A 218 -13.13 5.62 -13.89
CA GLN A 218 -14.51 5.95 -13.49
C GLN A 218 -15.39 4.71 -13.34
N ALA A 219 -15.04 3.59 -13.98
CA ALA A 219 -15.77 2.33 -13.84
C ALA A 219 -15.43 1.57 -12.55
N ILE A 220 -14.43 2.03 -11.80
CA ILE A 220 -13.91 1.35 -10.62
C ILE A 220 -14.47 1.98 -9.36
N ARG A 221 -14.94 1.12 -8.45
CA ARG A 221 -15.37 1.54 -7.13
C ARG A 221 -14.17 1.57 -6.18
N PHE A 222 -13.69 2.77 -5.88
CA PHE A 222 -12.70 2.95 -4.83
C PHE A 222 -13.36 2.91 -3.44
N GLY A 223 -12.83 2.08 -2.55
CA GLY A 223 -13.27 1.90 -1.18
C GLY A 223 -12.45 2.71 -0.18
N ARG A 224 -12.88 2.67 1.08
CA ARG A 224 -12.07 3.18 2.19
C ARG A 224 -10.79 2.34 2.32
N PHE A 225 -9.67 3.00 2.55
CA PHE A 225 -8.40 2.32 2.80
C PHE A 225 -8.11 2.20 4.30
N LYS A 226 -7.59 1.05 4.72
CA LYS A 226 -7.20 0.73 6.10
C LYS A 226 -6.02 1.57 6.57
N TRP A 227 -5.11 1.90 5.66
CA TRP A 227 -3.92 2.72 5.92
C TRP A 227 -3.83 3.86 4.91
N PRO A 228 -3.52 5.10 5.34
CA PRO A 228 -3.38 6.23 4.42
C PRO A 228 -2.31 5.99 3.34
N VAL A 229 -2.64 6.31 2.09
CA VAL A 229 -1.75 6.11 0.93
C VAL A 229 -1.27 7.47 0.40
N ILE A 230 0.05 7.63 0.21
CA ILE A 230 0.64 8.85 -0.34
C ILE A 230 0.51 8.89 -1.87
N SER A 231 -0.14 9.93 -2.41
CA SER A 231 -0.22 10.14 -3.85
C SER A 231 1.09 10.71 -4.40
N ASN A 232 1.54 10.19 -5.54
CA ASN A 232 2.72 10.71 -6.24
C ASN A 232 2.51 12.12 -6.81
N VAL A 233 1.27 12.52 -7.08
CA VAL A 233 0.94 13.84 -7.66
C VAL A 233 0.95 14.92 -6.59
N THR A 234 0.42 14.64 -5.40
CA THR A 234 0.29 15.63 -4.32
C THR A 234 1.42 15.55 -3.29
N ALA A 235 2.14 14.42 -3.23
CA ALA A 235 3.09 14.07 -2.17
C ALA A 235 2.48 14.10 -0.76
N LYS A 236 1.16 13.85 -0.68
CA LYS A 236 0.36 13.82 0.54
C LYS A 236 -0.58 12.61 0.53
N PRO A 237 -1.11 12.20 1.70
CA PRO A 237 -2.14 11.18 1.74
C PRO A 237 -3.36 11.59 0.94
N TYR A 238 -4.03 10.63 0.31
CA TYR A 238 -5.40 10.80 -0.16
C TYR A 238 -6.31 11.18 1.02
N GLU A 239 -7.16 12.20 0.85
CA GLU A 239 -8.09 12.61 1.90
C GLU A 239 -9.32 11.70 1.93
N ASN A 240 -9.78 11.25 0.76
CA ASN A 240 -10.96 10.42 0.57
C ASN A 240 -10.84 9.57 -0.72
N PRO A 241 -11.65 8.50 -0.88
CA PRO A 241 -11.60 7.65 -2.06
C PRO A 241 -11.95 8.34 -3.38
N GLU A 242 -12.74 9.41 -3.35
CA GLU A 242 -13.22 10.13 -4.54
C GLU A 242 -12.09 10.85 -5.30
N GLU A 243 -11.01 11.21 -4.62
CA GLU A 243 -9.82 11.84 -5.21
C GLU A 243 -8.92 10.86 -5.99
N ILE A 244 -9.05 9.55 -5.74
CA ILE A 244 -8.11 8.54 -6.25
C ILE A 244 -8.12 8.52 -7.77
N ALA A 245 -9.29 8.42 -8.40
CA ALA A 245 -9.39 8.35 -9.86
C ALA A 245 -8.77 9.58 -10.55
N GLY A 246 -9.05 10.78 -10.02
CA GLY A 246 -8.49 12.03 -10.55
C GLY A 246 -6.97 12.09 -10.44
N CYS A 247 -6.42 11.71 -9.29
CA CYS A 247 -4.97 11.71 -9.07
C CYS A 247 -4.27 10.64 -9.92
N LEU A 248 -4.81 9.41 -9.99
CA LEU A 248 -4.21 8.34 -10.81
C LEU A 248 -4.24 8.68 -12.31
N SER A 249 -5.30 9.33 -12.79
CA SER A 249 -5.35 9.85 -14.17
C SER A 249 -4.29 10.94 -14.39
N ALA A 250 -4.17 11.90 -13.47
CA ALA A 250 -3.18 12.96 -13.55
C ALA A 250 -1.74 12.44 -13.45
N GLN A 251 -1.52 11.36 -12.69
CA GLN A 251 -0.23 10.71 -12.47
C GLN A 251 0.43 10.30 -13.79
N LEU A 252 -0.32 9.97 -14.84
CA LEU A 252 0.25 9.60 -16.14
C LEU A 252 1.01 10.75 -16.81
N THR A 253 0.65 12.01 -16.51
CA THR A 253 1.22 13.21 -17.13
C THR A 253 1.97 14.12 -16.15
N ALA A 254 1.81 13.89 -14.85
CA ALA A 254 2.42 14.67 -13.78
C ALA A 254 3.67 13.97 -13.22
N PRO A 255 4.65 14.71 -12.68
CA PRO A 255 5.85 14.11 -12.11
C PRO A 255 5.53 13.23 -10.90
N VAL A 256 6.30 12.14 -10.76
CA VAL A 256 6.33 11.36 -9.53
C VAL A 256 7.16 12.10 -8.47
N ARG A 257 6.49 12.67 -7.48
CA ARG A 257 7.12 13.48 -6.40
C ARG A 257 7.60 12.58 -5.26
N TRP A 258 8.46 11.61 -5.56
CA TRP A 258 8.92 10.59 -4.61
C TRP A 258 9.73 11.19 -3.45
N SER A 259 10.66 12.09 -3.75
CA SER A 259 11.47 12.79 -2.74
C SER A 259 10.60 13.53 -1.73
N GLU A 260 9.59 14.25 -2.22
CA GLU A 260 8.64 14.97 -1.37
C GLU A 260 7.74 14.03 -0.56
N SER A 261 7.38 12.88 -1.13
CA SER A 261 6.62 11.83 -0.44
C SER A 261 7.42 11.27 0.75
N LEU A 262 8.71 10.98 0.56
CA LEU A 262 9.60 10.53 1.64
C LEU A 262 9.80 11.62 2.70
N GLN A 263 9.95 12.88 2.30
CA GLN A 263 10.04 14.00 3.25
C GLN A 263 8.74 14.18 4.05
N TYR A 264 7.57 13.94 3.44
CA TYR A 264 6.30 13.91 4.17
C TYR A 264 6.31 12.81 5.24
N LEU A 265 6.67 11.57 4.88
CA LEU A 265 6.74 10.46 5.83
C LEU A 265 7.68 10.77 7.00
N SER A 266 8.88 11.29 6.72
CA SER A 266 9.84 11.69 7.75
C SER A 266 9.28 12.77 8.69
N ARG A 267 8.60 13.80 8.15
CA ARG A 267 7.93 14.84 8.97
C ARG A 267 6.81 14.29 9.84
N MET A 268 6.13 13.22 9.41
CA MET A 268 5.11 12.54 10.22
C MET A 268 5.71 11.61 11.29
N GLY A 269 7.05 11.55 11.37
CA GLY A 269 7.79 10.76 12.34
C GLY A 269 7.97 9.30 11.95
N VAL A 270 7.76 8.95 10.68
CA VAL A 270 8.14 7.62 10.16
C VAL A 270 9.66 7.49 10.31
N SER A 271 10.09 6.38 10.90
CA SER A 271 11.50 6.08 11.17
C SER A 271 11.92 4.68 10.73
N ALA A 272 10.97 3.87 10.25
CA ALA A 272 11.22 2.60 9.59
C ALA A 272 10.36 2.46 8.34
N ALA A 273 10.84 1.74 7.33
CA ALA A 273 10.06 1.35 6.17
C ALA A 273 10.41 -0.06 5.68
N VAL A 274 9.46 -0.74 5.03
CA VAL A 274 9.73 -2.00 4.32
C VAL A 274 9.36 -1.82 2.85
N GLU A 275 10.32 -2.02 1.95
CA GLU A 275 10.08 -2.16 0.52
C GLU A 275 9.56 -3.58 0.23
N LEU A 276 8.31 -3.68 -0.21
CA LEU A 276 7.64 -4.94 -0.50
C LEU A 276 7.52 -5.13 -2.01
N GLY A 277 8.31 -6.05 -2.58
CA GLY A 277 8.31 -6.32 -4.02
C GLY A 277 9.71 -6.55 -4.58
N ALA A 278 9.80 -6.59 -5.91
CA ALA A 278 11.02 -6.96 -6.63
C ALA A 278 12.19 -5.99 -6.37
N LYS A 279 13.39 -6.53 -6.10
CA LYS A 279 14.64 -5.81 -5.82
C LYS A 279 14.52 -4.89 -4.60
N ASN A 280 15.44 -3.92 -4.51
CA ASN A 280 15.55 -2.97 -3.40
C ASN A 280 15.77 -1.52 -3.90
N VAL A 281 15.05 -1.12 -4.96
CA VAL A 281 15.27 0.17 -5.62
C VAL A 281 14.88 1.32 -4.70
N LEU A 282 13.73 1.24 -4.01
CA LEU A 282 13.26 2.29 -3.13
C LEU A 282 14.07 2.36 -1.83
N THR A 283 14.55 1.25 -1.31
CA THR A 283 15.50 1.18 -0.19
C THR A 283 16.76 1.99 -0.52
N ARG A 284 17.31 1.85 -1.74
CA ARG A 284 18.48 2.64 -2.19
C ARG A 284 18.16 4.13 -2.33
N LEU A 285 16.92 4.48 -2.69
CA LEU A 285 16.46 5.87 -2.74
C LEU A 285 16.13 6.46 -1.36
N MET A 286 16.00 5.64 -0.31
CA MET A 286 15.66 6.12 1.03
C MET A 286 16.76 7.02 1.60
N LYS A 287 18.01 6.53 1.62
CA LYS A 287 19.13 7.21 2.29
C LYS A 287 19.45 8.61 1.73
N PRO A 288 19.48 8.83 0.40
CA PRO A 288 19.69 10.17 -0.17
C PRO A 288 18.56 11.17 0.12
N ASN A 289 17.36 10.70 0.47
CA ASN A 289 16.22 11.55 0.78
C ASN A 289 16.10 11.83 2.28
N VAL A 290 16.09 10.75 3.07
CA VAL A 290 15.70 10.74 4.48
C VAL A 290 16.58 9.71 5.21
N PRO A 291 17.85 10.03 5.53
CA PRO A 291 18.80 9.08 6.09
C PRO A 291 18.42 8.56 7.49
N THR A 292 17.43 9.17 8.13
CA THR A 292 16.88 8.77 9.43
C THR A 292 15.82 7.67 9.35
N ILE A 293 15.29 7.35 8.17
CA ILE A 293 14.38 6.23 7.97
C ILE A 293 15.20 4.99 7.65
N GLU A 294 15.19 4.04 8.58
CA GLU A 294 15.75 2.71 8.35
C GLU A 294 14.83 1.94 7.38
N CYS A 295 15.40 1.31 6.36
CA CYS A 295 14.59 0.64 5.34
C CYS A 295 15.05 -0.80 5.12
N TYR A 296 14.09 -1.72 5.21
CA TYR A 296 14.26 -3.14 4.92
C TYR A 296 13.63 -3.48 3.57
N THR A 297 13.95 -4.65 3.02
CA THR A 297 13.41 -5.15 1.76
C THR A 297 12.77 -6.51 2.01
N LEU A 298 11.69 -6.83 1.30
CA LEU A 298 11.11 -8.17 1.21
C LEU A 298 10.79 -8.48 -0.27
N ASP A 299 11.75 -9.14 -0.93
CA ASP A 299 11.61 -9.63 -2.32
C ASP A 299 11.58 -11.17 -2.33
N THR A 300 12.37 -11.79 -1.46
CA THR A 300 12.58 -13.23 -1.38
C THR A 300 12.23 -13.79 -0.01
N GLY A 301 12.06 -15.11 0.08
CA GLY A 301 11.81 -15.77 1.37
C GLY A 301 13.02 -15.76 2.30
N GLY A 302 14.22 -15.37 1.84
CA GLY A 302 15.37 -15.13 2.71
C GLY A 302 15.29 -13.81 3.46
N ASP A 303 14.54 -12.84 2.92
CA ASP A 303 14.47 -11.49 3.48
C ASP A 303 13.52 -11.41 4.68
N VAL A 304 12.57 -12.34 4.79
CA VAL A 304 11.55 -12.37 5.86
C VAL A 304 12.19 -12.34 7.25
N GLU A 305 13.24 -13.13 7.46
CA GLU A 305 13.94 -13.16 8.75
C GLU A 305 14.63 -11.82 9.05
N SER A 306 15.26 -11.20 8.05
CA SER A 306 15.91 -9.90 8.23
C SER A 306 14.90 -8.80 8.59
N VAL A 307 13.71 -8.79 7.97
CA VAL A 307 12.65 -7.85 8.33
C VAL A 307 12.11 -8.16 9.72
N ARG A 308 11.96 -9.44 10.09
CA ARG A 308 11.49 -9.88 11.41
C ARG A 308 12.43 -9.45 12.52
N GLU A 309 13.73 -9.67 12.35
CA GLU A 309 14.77 -9.18 13.28
C GLU A 309 14.75 -7.65 13.36
N GLY A 310 14.69 -6.99 12.19
CA GLY A 310 14.63 -5.54 12.09
C GLY A 310 13.43 -4.93 12.81
N LEU A 311 12.29 -5.61 12.84
CA LEU A 311 11.03 -5.13 13.45
C LEU A 311 10.66 -5.87 14.76
N ALA A 312 11.58 -6.63 15.37
CA ALA A 312 11.27 -7.49 16.51
C ALA A 312 10.64 -6.73 17.70
N ALA A 313 11.11 -5.51 17.97
CA ALA A 313 10.56 -4.66 19.04
C ALA A 313 9.13 -4.19 18.73
N GLU A 314 8.86 -3.82 17.47
CA GLU A 314 7.52 -3.47 17.00
C GLU A 314 6.57 -4.67 17.07
N MET A 315 7.02 -5.86 16.65
CA MET A 315 6.24 -7.09 16.72
C MET A 315 5.87 -7.45 18.16
N ALA A 316 6.84 -7.43 19.08
CA ALA A 316 6.59 -7.73 20.49
C ALA A 316 5.61 -6.74 21.13
N LEU A 317 5.71 -5.46 20.79
CA LEU A 317 4.78 -4.44 21.29
C LEU A 317 3.38 -4.62 20.71
N GLN A 318 3.26 -4.91 19.41
CA GLN A 318 1.96 -5.14 18.77
C GLN A 318 1.28 -6.40 19.32
N GLN A 319 2.01 -7.49 19.55
CA GLN A 319 1.47 -8.69 20.20
C GLN A 319 0.90 -8.37 21.59
N ARG A 320 1.63 -7.58 22.40
CA ARG A 320 1.12 -7.11 23.72
C ARG A 320 -0.11 -6.24 23.58
N THR A 321 -0.16 -5.33 22.60
CA THR A 321 -1.34 -4.48 22.35
C THR A 321 -2.54 -5.31 21.92
N ASN A 322 -2.37 -6.25 20.99
CA ASN A 322 -3.44 -7.13 20.51
C ASN A 322 -3.98 -8.01 21.63
N ALA A 323 -3.10 -8.57 22.47
CA ALA A 323 -3.54 -9.34 23.64
C ALA A 323 -4.34 -8.48 24.63
N ARG A 324 -3.97 -7.21 24.84
CA ARG A 324 -4.76 -6.25 25.65
C ARG A 324 -6.06 -5.80 24.97
N GLN A 325 -6.20 -6.01 23.66
CA GLN A 325 -7.39 -5.69 22.86
C GLN A 325 -8.10 -6.96 22.38
N ASN A 326 -7.99 -8.06 23.13
CA ASN A 326 -8.74 -9.27 22.82
C ASN A 326 -10.26 -9.04 22.96
N VAL A 327 -11.04 -9.94 22.34
CA VAL A 327 -12.51 -9.81 22.27
C VAL A 327 -13.17 -9.73 23.64
N VAL A 328 -12.67 -10.44 24.66
CA VAL A 328 -13.22 -10.41 26.03
C VAL A 328 -12.97 -9.05 26.67
N THR A 329 -11.73 -8.54 26.60
CA THR A 329 -11.37 -7.23 27.15
C THR A 329 -12.17 -6.10 26.49
N LEU A 330 -12.37 -6.17 25.18
CA LEU A 330 -13.20 -5.20 24.46
C LEU A 330 -14.68 -5.32 24.82
N CYS A 331 -15.20 -6.52 25.08
CA CYS A 331 -16.56 -6.71 25.58
C CYS A 331 -16.75 -6.10 26.97
N VAL A 332 -15.79 -6.26 27.88
CA VAL A 332 -15.82 -5.64 29.22
C VAL A 332 -15.91 -4.12 29.09
N ALA A 333 -15.02 -3.52 28.29
CA ALA A 333 -15.01 -2.08 28.05
C ALA A 333 -16.32 -1.58 27.44
N ALA A 334 -16.85 -2.30 26.43
CA ALA A 334 -18.11 -1.94 25.80
C ALA A 334 -19.30 -2.03 26.76
N ALA A 335 -19.35 -3.06 27.61
CA ALA A 335 -20.40 -3.22 28.60
C ALA A 335 -20.45 -2.02 29.58
N VAL A 336 -19.30 -1.52 30.03
CA VAL A 336 -19.21 -0.39 30.97
C VAL A 336 -19.47 0.95 30.29
N CYS A 337 -18.83 1.21 29.15
CA CYS A 337 -18.88 2.52 28.49
C CYS A 337 -20.18 2.78 27.72
N THR A 338 -21.05 1.77 27.57
CA THR A 338 -22.35 1.96 26.91
C THR A 338 -23.40 2.47 27.89
N ARG A 339 -24.05 3.58 27.54
CA ARG A 339 -25.08 4.23 28.35
C ARG A 339 -26.27 3.27 28.59
N ASN A 340 -26.69 3.15 29.84
CA ASN A 340 -27.95 2.51 30.19
C ASN A 340 -29.13 3.44 29.85
N ARG A 341 -30.11 2.94 29.11
CA ARG A 341 -31.40 3.59 28.80
C ARG A 341 -32.58 2.82 29.40
N ASN A 342 -32.32 1.85 30.28
CA ASN A 342 -33.34 1.10 30.99
C ASN A 342 -33.55 1.63 32.40
N ASP A 343 -34.78 2.04 32.70
CA ASP A 343 -35.19 2.61 33.98
C ASP A 343 -35.60 1.54 35.01
N SER A 344 -35.69 0.27 34.61
CA SER A 344 -36.03 -0.85 35.50
C SER A 344 -34.81 -1.38 36.25
N LEU A 345 -34.77 -1.18 37.57
CA LEU A 345 -33.68 -1.66 38.42
C LEU A 345 -33.60 -3.20 38.45
N SER A 346 -34.75 -3.88 38.53
CA SER A 346 -34.80 -5.35 38.58
C SER A 346 -34.34 -6.00 37.28
N GLU A 347 -34.73 -5.44 36.12
CA GLU A 347 -34.23 -5.91 34.82
C GLU A 347 -32.72 -5.66 34.69
N TYR A 348 -32.24 -4.54 35.21
CA TYR A 348 -30.82 -4.21 35.17
C TYR A 348 -29.98 -5.13 36.06
N GLU A 349 -30.45 -5.47 37.26
CA GLU A 349 -29.77 -6.42 38.14
C GLU A 349 -29.62 -7.80 37.47
N GLN A 350 -30.70 -8.31 36.87
CA GLN A 350 -30.68 -9.64 36.26
C GLN A 350 -29.97 -9.66 34.90
N GLY A 351 -30.26 -8.69 34.03
CA GLY A 351 -29.80 -8.65 32.65
C GLY A 351 -28.46 -7.93 32.42
N PHE A 352 -27.95 -7.22 33.43
CA PHE A 352 -26.64 -6.57 33.34
C PHE A 352 -25.67 -7.02 34.45
N VAL A 353 -26.05 -6.95 35.73
CA VAL A 353 -25.08 -7.15 36.83
C VAL A 353 -24.52 -8.57 36.85
N GLU A 354 -25.38 -9.59 36.77
CA GLU A 354 -24.92 -10.99 36.75
C GLU A 354 -24.11 -11.35 35.48
N PRO A 355 -24.60 -11.05 34.26
CA PRO A 355 -23.80 -11.23 33.04
C PRO A 355 -22.46 -10.49 33.07
N TYR A 356 -22.42 -9.28 33.64
CA TYR A 356 -21.18 -8.52 33.77
C TYR A 356 -20.19 -9.20 34.72
N ARG A 357 -20.64 -9.78 35.84
CA ARG A 357 -19.77 -10.58 36.73
C ARG A 357 -19.22 -11.83 36.05
N GLN A 358 -20.00 -12.47 35.17
CA GLN A 358 -19.52 -13.60 34.38
C GLN A 358 -18.44 -13.14 33.39
N LEU A 359 -18.68 -12.02 32.72
CA LEU A 359 -17.72 -11.43 31.79
C LEU A 359 -16.42 -10.99 32.51
N GLN A 360 -16.52 -10.47 33.74
CA GLN A 360 -15.35 -10.16 34.57
C GLN A 360 -14.55 -11.41 34.94
N ARG A 361 -15.22 -12.52 35.30
CA ARG A 361 -14.53 -13.79 35.57
C ARG A 361 -13.78 -14.32 34.35
N LEU A 362 -14.34 -14.17 33.15
CA LEU A 362 -13.62 -14.50 31.91
C LEU A 362 -12.35 -13.65 31.75
N GLN A 363 -12.42 -12.35 32.07
CA GLN A 363 -11.24 -11.48 32.04
C GLN A 363 -10.21 -11.87 33.10
N GLU A 364 -10.64 -12.15 34.33
CA GLU A 364 -9.75 -12.58 35.43
C GLU A 364 -9.00 -13.86 35.08
N GLN A 365 -9.68 -14.84 34.46
CA GLN A 365 -9.02 -16.07 33.98
C GLN A 365 -7.94 -15.79 32.94
N LEU A 366 -8.13 -14.80 32.06
CA LEU A 366 -7.12 -14.39 31.09
C LEU A 366 -5.95 -13.68 31.77
N ASP A 367 -6.24 -12.82 32.74
CA ASP A 367 -5.20 -12.10 33.49
C ASP A 367 -4.32 -13.08 34.31
N GLU A 368 -4.93 -14.12 34.90
CA GLU A 368 -4.24 -15.20 35.61
C GLU A 368 -3.39 -16.09 34.69
N ALA A 369 -3.84 -16.30 33.45
CA ALA A 369 -3.09 -17.06 32.44
C ALA A 369 -1.83 -16.31 31.94
N GLY A 370 -1.69 -15.03 32.27
CA GLY A 370 -0.51 -14.22 32.03
C GLY A 370 -0.70 -13.12 31.00
N GLU A 371 0.20 -12.11 31.05
CA GLU A 371 0.16 -10.99 30.11
C GLU A 371 0.35 -11.50 28.66
N GLY A 372 -0.70 -11.39 27.84
CA GLY A 372 -0.68 -11.96 26.49
C GLY A 372 -1.73 -13.03 26.22
N ALA A 373 -2.41 -13.54 27.25
CA ALA A 373 -3.36 -14.64 27.10
C ALA A 373 -4.52 -14.29 26.15
N MET A 374 -4.76 -15.17 25.17
CA MET A 374 -5.87 -15.05 24.24
C MET A 374 -7.04 -15.91 24.71
N PRO A 375 -8.29 -15.44 24.58
CA PRO A 375 -9.46 -16.25 24.89
C PRO A 375 -9.56 -17.44 23.93
N SER A 376 -9.95 -18.59 24.49
CA SER A 376 -10.39 -19.73 23.68
C SER A 376 -11.62 -19.36 22.87
N PRO A 377 -11.91 -20.09 21.76
CA PRO A 377 -13.10 -19.83 20.95
C PRO A 377 -14.41 -19.83 21.75
N GLN A 378 -14.50 -20.69 22.77
CA GLN A 378 -15.64 -20.78 23.68
C GLN A 378 -15.77 -19.54 24.57
N GLN A 379 -14.68 -19.09 25.20
CA GLN A 379 -14.69 -17.88 26.04
C GLN A 379 -15.02 -16.62 25.22
N ALA A 380 -14.52 -16.54 23.99
CA ALA A 380 -14.80 -15.45 23.07
C ALA A 380 -16.29 -15.40 22.66
N GLU A 381 -16.87 -16.54 22.29
CA GLU A 381 -18.30 -16.63 21.95
C GLU A 381 -19.20 -16.35 23.17
N GLU A 382 -18.82 -16.84 24.35
CA GLU A 382 -19.51 -16.54 25.61
C GLU A 382 -19.51 -15.03 25.90
N ALA A 383 -18.34 -14.37 25.81
CA ALA A 383 -18.23 -12.93 26.03
C ALA A 383 -19.09 -12.10 25.06
N LEU A 384 -19.10 -12.45 23.77
CA LEU A 384 -19.93 -11.78 22.75
C LEU A 384 -21.44 -11.95 23.03
N ASN A 385 -21.86 -13.15 23.45
CA ASN A 385 -23.25 -13.42 23.82
C ASN A 385 -23.66 -12.66 25.09
N LEU A 386 -22.81 -12.63 26.12
CA LEU A 386 -23.04 -11.86 27.34
C LEU A 386 -23.18 -10.37 27.03
N LEU A 387 -22.29 -9.82 26.20
CA LEU A 387 -22.37 -8.43 25.77
C LEU A 387 -23.68 -8.14 25.05
N ARG A 388 -24.13 -9.01 24.13
CA ARG A 388 -25.38 -8.83 23.40
C ARG A 388 -26.55 -8.65 24.36
N GLY A 389 -26.72 -9.59 25.31
CA GLY A 389 -27.79 -9.54 26.30
C GLY A 389 -27.71 -8.31 27.21
N MET A 390 -26.50 -7.88 27.59
CA MET A 390 -26.29 -6.67 28.38
C MET A 390 -26.69 -5.40 27.62
N LEU A 391 -26.37 -5.29 26.32
CA LEU A 391 -26.74 -4.14 25.50
C LEU A 391 -28.25 -4.09 25.22
N GLU A 392 -28.89 -5.25 25.05
CA GLU A 392 -30.35 -5.38 24.98
C GLU A 392 -31.01 -4.92 26.29
N THR A 393 -30.51 -5.40 27.43
CA THR A 393 -31.00 -5.00 28.77
C THR A 393 -30.85 -3.50 28.98
N LYS A 394 -29.76 -2.90 28.50
CA LYS A 394 -29.55 -1.44 28.54
C LYS A 394 -30.43 -0.64 27.57
N LYS A 395 -31.30 -1.29 26.78
CA LYS A 395 -32.14 -0.67 25.74
C LYS A 395 -31.31 0.17 24.76
N VAL A 396 -30.14 -0.34 24.37
CA VAL A 396 -29.26 0.31 23.39
C VAL A 396 -29.88 0.16 21.99
N PRO A 397 -30.03 1.24 21.20
CA PRO A 397 -30.55 1.17 19.83
C PRO A 397 -29.75 0.21 18.96
N GLU A 398 -30.44 -0.49 18.05
CA GLU A 398 -29.85 -1.51 17.18
C GLU A 398 -28.66 -0.98 16.36
N ALA A 399 -28.78 0.23 15.79
CA ALA A 399 -27.68 0.84 15.02
C ALA A 399 -26.41 1.02 15.87
N GLU A 400 -26.57 1.41 17.14
CA GLU A 400 -25.45 1.59 18.09
C GLU A 400 -24.86 0.23 18.49
N ARG A 401 -25.68 -0.80 18.70
CA ARG A 401 -25.18 -2.17 18.97
C ARG A 401 -24.37 -2.72 17.80
N ARG A 402 -24.87 -2.55 16.57
CA ARG A 402 -24.21 -3.01 15.35
C ARG A 402 -22.85 -2.35 15.15
N GLU A 403 -22.76 -1.05 15.39
CA GLU A 403 -21.49 -0.31 15.33
C GLU A 403 -20.51 -0.79 16.40
N ARG A 404 -20.99 -1.04 17.63
CA ARG A 404 -20.15 -1.56 18.73
C ARG A 404 -19.59 -2.94 18.42
N PHE A 405 -20.43 -3.88 18.00
CA PHE A 405 -19.97 -5.24 17.65
C PHE A 405 -18.99 -5.21 16.48
N ARG A 406 -19.26 -4.41 15.44
CA ARG A 406 -18.31 -4.22 14.33
C ARG A 406 -16.95 -3.72 14.84
N SER A 407 -16.95 -2.70 15.71
CA SER A 407 -15.71 -2.16 16.28
C SER A 407 -14.96 -3.18 17.16
N ILE A 408 -15.68 -4.00 17.92
CA ILE A 408 -15.08 -5.04 18.77
C ILE A 408 -14.43 -6.12 17.92
N LEU A 409 -15.15 -6.65 16.93
CA LEU A 409 -14.64 -7.71 16.06
C LEU A 409 -13.44 -7.20 15.24
N GLU A 410 -13.49 -5.95 14.75
CA GLU A 410 -12.39 -5.31 14.03
C GLU A 410 -11.14 -5.10 14.88
N LYS A 411 -11.29 -4.59 16.11
CA LYS A 411 -10.14 -4.34 17.00
C LYS A 411 -9.54 -5.63 17.55
N SER A 412 -10.35 -6.67 17.76
CA SER A 412 -9.86 -7.98 18.20
C SER A 412 -9.35 -8.86 17.05
N GLY A 413 -9.63 -8.49 15.79
CA GLY A 413 -9.28 -9.27 14.61
C GLY A 413 -10.07 -10.58 14.50
N THR A 414 -11.33 -10.58 14.93
CA THR A 414 -12.17 -11.78 15.02
C THR A 414 -13.40 -11.76 14.09
N GLU A 415 -13.48 -10.84 13.12
CA GLU A 415 -14.65 -10.72 12.23
C GLU A 415 -14.97 -12.02 11.47
N ALA A 416 -13.95 -12.72 10.99
CA ALA A 416 -14.12 -13.95 10.22
C ALA A 416 -14.56 -15.14 11.09
N GLN A 417 -14.26 -15.11 12.38
CA GLN A 417 -14.56 -16.19 13.33
C GLN A 417 -15.98 -16.06 13.88
N TYR A 418 -16.50 -14.83 13.99
CA TYR A 418 -17.79 -14.53 14.61
C TYR A 418 -18.70 -13.65 13.72
N PRO A 419 -18.91 -14.00 12.43
CA PRO A 419 -19.67 -13.17 11.50
C PRO A 419 -21.14 -12.95 11.93
N GLN A 420 -21.70 -13.87 12.72
CA GLN A 420 -23.05 -13.79 13.26
C GLN A 420 -23.26 -12.59 14.20
N PHE A 421 -22.20 -12.01 14.77
CA PHE A 421 -22.29 -10.83 15.64
C PHE A 421 -22.12 -9.50 14.91
N ALA A 422 -21.66 -9.51 13.64
CA ALA A 422 -21.39 -8.28 12.89
C ALA A 422 -22.64 -7.44 12.55
N ASN A 423 -23.85 -8.03 12.66
CA ASN A 423 -25.12 -7.41 12.27
C ASN A 423 -26.13 -7.24 13.43
N VAL A 424 -25.73 -7.52 14.66
CA VAL A 424 -26.57 -7.59 15.88
C VAL A 424 -26.85 -6.23 16.54
#